data_AF-A0A8J3GR95-F1
#
_entry.id   AF-A0A8J3GR95-F1
#
_cell.length_a   1.000
_cell.length_b   1.000
_cell.length_c   1.000
_cell.angle_alpha   90.00
_cell.angle_beta   90.00
_cell.angle_gamma   90.00
#
_symmetry.space_group_name_H-M   'P 1'
#
loop_
_entity.id
_entity.type
_entity.pdbx_description
1 polymer ?
#
loop_
_entity_poly.entity_id
_entity_poly.type
_entity_poly.pdbx_seq_one_letter_code
_entity_poly.pdbx_strand_id
1 'polypeptide(L)' 'MKVFAFLVSLALFLGGLALFGYAFTFSEDLHTIGFFGGIVAVSLSLMIPFHLLERLD' A
#
# COMPACT_ATOMS: atom_id res chain seq x y z
N MET A 1 9.30 -1.81 -17.81
CA MET A 1 7.91 -1.71 -17.28
C MET A 1 7.72 -2.55 -16.02
N LYS A 2 8.13 -3.83 -16.00
CA LYS A 2 8.02 -4.73 -14.83
C LYS A 2 8.75 -4.22 -13.57
N VAL A 3 9.99 -3.75 -13.71
CA VAL A 3 10.77 -3.22 -12.57
C VAL A 3 10.13 -1.96 -11.96
N PHE A 4 9.62 -1.05 -12.79
CA PHE A 4 8.93 0.14 -12.30
C PHE A 4 7.65 -0.23 -11.55
N ALA A 5 6.81 -1.13 -12.09
CA ALA A 5 5.62 -1.61 -11.42
C ALA A 5 5.94 -2.34 -10.10
N PHE A 6 7.02 -3.11 -10.05
CA PHE A 6 7.54 -3.71 -8.81
C PHE A 6 7.94 -2.64 -7.78
N LEU A 7 8.69 -1.61 -8.18
CA LEU A 7 9.11 -0.54 -7.28
C LEU A 7 7.91 0.24 -6.72
N VAL A 8 6.89 0.50 -7.54
CA VAL A 8 5.65 1.13 -7.11
C VAL A 8 4.90 0.24 -6.11
N SER A 9 4.77 -1.06 -6.40
CA SER A 9 4.16 -2.03 -5.49
C SER A 9 4.91 -2.12 -4.16
N LEU A 10 6.25 -2.19 -4.18
CA LEU A 10 7.08 -2.21 -2.98
C LEU A 10 6.92 -0.95 -2.14
N ALA A 11 6.90 0.23 -2.78
CA ALA A 11 6.69 1.50 -2.09
C ALA A 11 5.30 1.58 -1.44
N LEU A 12 4.25 1.12 -2.14
CA LEU A 12 2.88 1.03 -1.61
C LEU A 12 2.78 0.06 -0.43
N PHE A 13 3.48 -1.08 -0.50
CA PHE A 13 3.51 -2.08 0.56
C PHE A 13 4.19 -1.54 1.83
N LEU A 14 5.40 -1.01 1.69
CA LEU A 14 6.17 -0.46 2.82
C LEU A 14 5.50 0.79 3.39
N GLY A 15 4.98 1.66 2.52
CA GLY A 15 4.23 2.85 2.92
C GLY A 15 2.93 2.48 3.63
N GLY A 16 2.19 1.49 3.15
CA GLY A 16 0.98 0.98 3.79
C GLY A 16 1.26 0.36 5.16
N LEU A 17 2.32 -0.45 5.29
CA LEU A 17 2.76 -1.01 6.57
C LEU A 17 3.14 0.08 7.58
N ALA A 18 3.89 1.09 7.14
CA ALA A 18 4.26 2.22 7.99
C ALA A 18 3.01 3.02 8.40
N LEU A 19 2.11 3.31 7.47
CA LEU A 19 0.90 4.09 7.73
C LEU A 19 -0.06 3.37 8.70
N PHE A 20 -0.21 2.05 8.55
CA PHE A 20 -0.94 1.19 9.49
C PHE A 20 -0.26 1.10 10.87
N GLY A 21 1.06 0.90 10.90
CA GLY A 21 1.81 0.72 12.15
C GLY A 21 1.94 2.01 12.97
N TYR A 22 2.09 3.16 12.30
CA TYR A 22 2.15 4.48 12.92
C TYR A 22 0.77 5.14 13.04
N ALA A 23 -0.31 4.49 12.62
CA ALA A 23 -1.66 5.05 12.69
C ALA A 23 -1.97 5.60 14.09
N PHE A 24 -1.51 4.89 15.13
CA PHE A 24 -1.75 5.26 16.53
C PHE A 24 -0.94 6.47 17.03
N THR A 25 -0.04 7.01 16.20
CA THR A 25 0.73 8.23 16.49
C THR A 25 0.13 9.48 15.85
N PHE A 26 -0.88 9.33 14.99
CA PHE A 26 -1.62 10.46 14.42
C PHE A 26 -2.62 11.05 15.42
N SER A 27 -3.20 12.21 15.07
CA SER A 27 -4.31 12.78 15.84
C SER A 27 -5.50 11.82 15.88
N GLU A 28 -6.35 11.93 16.90
CA GLU A 28 -7.50 11.02 17.11
C GLU A 28 -8.39 10.91 15.87
N ASP A 29 -8.62 12.02 15.17
CA ASP A 29 -9.43 12.07 13.94
C ASP A 29 -8.82 11.26 12.77
N LEU A 30 -7.49 11.07 12.78
CA LEU A 30 -6.74 10.42 11.70
C LEU A 30 -6.32 8.99 12.03
N HIS A 31 -6.47 8.52 13.27
CA HIS A 31 -6.15 7.14 13.68
C HIS A 31 -6.84 6.11 12.78
N THR A 32 -8.16 6.23 12.67
CA THR A 32 -8.97 5.26 11.93
C THR A 32 -8.64 5.27 10.45
N ILE A 33 -8.46 6.47 9.87
CA ILE A 33 -8.13 6.62 8.45
C ILE A 33 -6.71 6.11 8.18
N GLY A 34 -5.74 6.40 9.05
CA GLY A 34 -4.37 5.90 8.94
C GLY A 34 -4.31 4.37 9.05
N PHE A 35 -5.05 3.79 9.98
CA PHE A 35 -5.07 2.34 10.16
C PHE A 35 -5.68 1.61 8.96
N PHE A 36 -6.92 1.95 8.60
CA PHE A 36 -7.62 1.29 7.48
C PHE A 36 -7.05 1.68 6.13
N GLY A 37 -6.59 2.92 5.96
CA GLY A 37 -5.90 3.37 4.75
C GLY A 37 -4.61 2.59 4.52
N GLY A 38 -3.87 2.27 5.59
CA GLY A 38 -2.65 1.45 5.52
C GLY A 38 -2.95 0.02 5.09
N ILE A 39 -4.01 -0.58 5.62
CA ILE A 39 -4.50 -1.90 5.20
C ILE A 39 -4.84 -1.89 3.71
N VAL A 40 -5.62 -0.91 3.25
CA VAL A 40 -6.00 -0.79 1.83
C VAL A 40 -4.76 -0.61 0.94
N ALA A 41 -3.80 0.23 1.35
CA ALA A 41 -2.55 0.43 0.63
C ALA A 41 -1.74 -0.88 0.48
N VAL A 42 -1.64 -1.67 1.57
CA VAL A 42 -1.00 -2.99 1.53
C VAL A 42 -1.76 -3.94 0.60
N SER A 43 -3.09 -3.99 0.66
CA SER A 43 -3.88 -4.85 -0.25
C SER A 43 -3.70 -4.46 -1.72
N LEU A 44 -3.72 -3.16 -2.03
CA LEU A 44 -3.52 -2.66 -3.40
C LEU A 44 -2.09 -2.91 -3.91
N SER A 45 -1.10 -2.91 -3.03
CA SER A 45 0.28 -3.24 -3.40
C SER A 45 0.39 -4.63 -4.04
N LEU A 46 -0.40 -5.60 -3.58
CA LEU A 46 -0.43 -6.97 -4.10
C LEU A 46 -1.22 -7.06 -5.41
N MET A 47 -2.22 -6.22 -5.61
CA MET A 47 -3.01 -6.21 -6.85
C MET A 47 -2.17 -5.89 -8.09
N ILE A 48 -1.16 -5.01 -7.95
CA ILE A 48 -0.29 -4.59 -9.06
C ILE A 48 0.48 -5.77 -9.69
N PRO A 49 1.28 -6.56 -8.95
CA PRO A 49 1.99 -7.70 -9.52
C PRO A 49 1.08 -8.84 -9.94
N PHE A 50 0.02 -9.14 -9.19
CA PHE A 50 -0.79 -10.33 -9.45
C PHE A 50 -1.88 -10.14 -10.52
N HIS A 51 -2.45 -8.95 -10.69
CA HIS A 51 -3.60 -8.76 -11.57
C HIS A 51 -3.32 -7.79 -12.72
N LEU A 52 -2.48 -6.78 -12.51
CA LEU A 52 -2.23 -5.73 -13.50
C LEU A 52 -1.11 -6.10 -14.46
N LEU A 53 -0.01 -6.67 -13.93
CA LEU A 53 1.15 -7.04 -14.73
C LEU A 53 0.91 -8.24 -15.66
N GLU A 54 -0.01 -9.16 -15.35
CA GLU A 54 -0.39 -10.27 -16.24
C GLU A 54 -1.15 -9.82 -17.50
N ARG A 55 -1.79 -8.65 -17.48
CA ARG A 55 -2.64 -8.18 -18.59
C ARG A 55 -1.97 -7.16 -19.52
N LEU A 56 -0.76 -6.73 -19.18
CA LEU A 56 -0.02 -5.68 -19.88
C LEU A 56 1.21 -6.19 -20.64
N ASP A 57 1.47 -7.50 -20.58
CA ASP A 57 2.40 -8.23 -21.47
C ASP A 57 1.69 -8.65 -22.76
#